data_AF-A0A3A8KRF9-F1
#
_entry.id   AF-A0A3A8KRF9-F1
#
_cell.length_a   1.000
_cell.length_b   1.000
_cell.length_c   1.000
_cell.angle_alpha   90.00
_cell.angle_beta   90.00
_cell.angle_gamma   90.00
#
_symmetry.space_group_name_H-M   'P 1'
#
loop_
_entity.id
_entity.type
_entity.pdbx_description
1 polymer ?
#
loop_
_entity_poly.entity_id
_entity_poly.type
_entity_poly.pdbx_seq_one_letter_code
_entity_poly.pdbx_strand_id
1 'polypeptide(L)'
;MSAFPPRLAHLATRAVVVAKLGPTYAEAHRLDAEESAQRLSTALSGRLLTALLEATWTQMLGKTKRLTEDGLLEKVAATLGDRPQRPGKVAPTTPGWSAFLVMVDLEAGTASDAARRVMESDEGRKRAAAGLAEVAGFLATELTRGK
;
A
#
# COMPACT_ATOMS: atom_id res chain seq x y z
N MET A 1 12.03 -7.17 15.73
CA MET A 1 10.64 -6.96 16.15
C MET A 1 9.94 -6.19 15.05
N SER A 2 8.82 -6.67 14.51
CA SER A 2 8.05 -5.94 13.49
C SER A 2 7.45 -4.67 14.09
N ALA A 3 7.43 -3.57 13.34
CA ALA A 3 6.95 -2.28 13.84
C ALA A 3 5.42 -2.12 13.85
N PHE A 4 4.66 -3.20 13.65
CA PHE A 4 3.20 -3.23 13.70
C PHE A 4 2.66 -4.49 14.40
N PRO A 5 1.44 -4.47 14.96
CA PRO A 5 0.83 -5.63 15.62
C PRO A 5 0.53 -6.78 14.63
N PRO A 6 0.83 -8.05 14.96
CA PRO A 6 0.59 -9.20 14.06
C PRO A 6 -0.85 -9.28 13.52
N ARG A 7 -1.83 -8.89 14.34
CA ARG A 7 -3.25 -8.82 13.95
C ARG A 7 -3.49 -7.94 12.73
N LEU A 8 -2.70 -6.87 12.53
CA LEU A 8 -2.81 -6.03 11.34
C LEU A 8 -2.50 -6.82 10.06
N ALA A 9 -1.46 -7.65 10.04
CA ALA A 9 -1.12 -8.47 8.86
C ALA A 9 -2.18 -9.55 8.58
N HIS A 10 -2.86 -10.04 9.62
CA HIS A 10 -3.99 -10.96 9.45
C HIS A 10 -5.24 -10.28 8.88
N LEU A 11 -5.46 -9.01 9.21
CA LEU A 11 -6.59 -8.22 8.69
C LEU A 11 -6.29 -7.68 7.28
N ALA A 12 -5.18 -6.96 7.12
CA ALA A 12 -4.71 -6.38 5.86
C ALA A 12 -3.80 -7.38 5.11
N THR A 13 -4.36 -8.54 4.77
CA THR A 13 -3.66 -9.56 3.98
C THR A 13 -3.22 -9.01 2.62
N ARG A 14 -2.28 -9.69 1.95
CA ARG A 14 -1.85 -9.33 0.58
C ARG A 14 -3.04 -9.13 -0.37
N ALA A 15 -4.02 -10.02 -0.34
CA ALA A 15 -5.22 -9.91 -1.19
C ALA A 15 -6.04 -8.65 -0.88
N VAL A 16 -6.15 -8.27 0.40
CA VAL A 16 -6.82 -7.03 0.80
C VAL A 16 -6.04 -5.82 0.29
N VAL A 17 -4.72 -5.79 0.47
CA VAL A 17 -3.88 -4.68 0.00
C VAL A 17 -3.94 -4.54 -1.53
N VAL A 18 -3.87 -5.67 -2.26
CA VAL A 18 -4.06 -5.68 -3.72
C VAL A 18 -5.41 -5.11 -4.10
N ALA A 19 -6.50 -5.50 -3.42
CA ALA A 19 -7.82 -4.94 -3.69
C ALA A 19 -7.90 -3.42 -3.43
N LYS A 20 -7.19 -2.91 -2.40
CA LYS A 20 -7.19 -1.47 -2.09
C LYS A 20 -6.36 -0.65 -3.07
N LEU A 21 -5.22 -1.16 -3.52
CA LEU A 21 -4.30 -0.43 -4.40
C LEU A 21 -4.54 -0.69 -5.89
N GLY A 22 -5.20 -1.80 -6.22
CA GLY A 22 -5.46 -2.29 -7.57
C GLY A 22 -6.01 -1.24 -8.51
N PRO A 23 -7.10 -0.53 -8.16
CA PRO A 23 -7.67 0.50 -9.03
C PRO A 23 -6.69 1.59 -9.43
N THR A 24 -5.86 2.07 -8.51
CA THR A 24 -4.84 3.10 -8.80
C THR A 24 -3.72 2.55 -9.70
N TYR A 25 -3.27 1.32 -9.44
CA TYR A 25 -2.24 0.68 -10.27
C TYR A 25 -2.76 0.41 -11.70
N ALA A 26 -3.97 -0.15 -11.83
CA ALA A 26 -4.62 -0.39 -13.11
C ALA A 26 -4.74 0.89 -13.93
N GLU A 27 -5.24 1.98 -13.34
CA GLU A 27 -5.39 3.27 -14.00
C GLU A 27 -4.04 3.83 -14.46
N ALA A 28 -3.04 3.85 -13.58
CA ALA A 28 -1.73 4.42 -13.88
C ALA A 28 -0.98 3.67 -15.00
N HIS A 29 -1.17 2.35 -15.07
CA HIS A 29 -0.51 1.49 -16.06
C HIS A 29 -1.39 1.15 -17.27
N ARG A 30 -2.66 1.61 -17.29
CA ARG A 30 -3.66 1.26 -18.31
C ARG A 30 -3.81 -0.26 -18.48
N LEU A 31 -3.89 -0.97 -17.37
CA LEU A 31 -4.06 -2.42 -17.30
C LEU A 31 -5.51 -2.77 -17.01
N ASP A 32 -5.92 -3.97 -17.40
CA ASP A 32 -7.14 -4.56 -16.86
C ASP A 32 -6.96 -4.95 -15.37
N ALA A 33 -8.08 -5.28 -14.74
CA ALA A 33 -8.11 -5.58 -13.31
C ALA A 33 -7.35 -6.87 -12.94
N GLU A 34 -7.35 -7.87 -13.83
CA GLU A 34 -6.71 -9.16 -13.58
C GLU A 34 -5.19 -9.01 -13.65
N GLU A 35 -4.69 -8.36 -14.70
CA GLU A 35 -3.27 -8.09 -14.87
C GLU A 35 -2.73 -7.18 -13.76
N SER A 36 -3.48 -6.13 -13.40
CA SER A 36 -3.15 -5.26 -12.27
C SER A 36 -3.05 -6.04 -10.96
N ALA A 37 -4.02 -6.90 -10.67
CA ALA A 37 -4.02 -7.70 -9.44
C ALA A 37 -2.83 -8.68 -9.41
N GLN A 38 -2.51 -9.31 -10.54
CA GLN A 38 -1.40 -10.24 -10.65
C GLN A 38 -0.06 -9.54 -10.41
N ARG A 39 0.21 -8.42 -11.10
CA ARG A 39 1.47 -7.68 -10.96
C ARG A 39 1.66 -7.12 -9.54
N LEU A 40 0.63 -6.51 -8.98
CA LEU A 40 0.66 -6.03 -7.58
C LEU A 40 0.87 -7.18 -6.58
N SER A 41 0.19 -8.32 -6.77
CA SER A 41 0.37 -9.47 -5.89
C SER A 41 1.79 -10.01 -5.94
N THR A 42 2.41 -10.05 -7.12
CA THR A 42 3.83 -10.42 -7.29
C THR A 42 4.73 -9.47 -6.51
N ALA A 43 4.59 -8.15 -6.72
CA ALA A 43 5.39 -7.15 -6.02
C ALA A 43 5.25 -7.21 -4.48
N LEU A 44 4.03 -7.47 -4.00
CA LEU A 44 3.71 -7.57 -2.57
C LEU A 44 4.01 -8.94 -1.96
N SER A 45 4.61 -9.86 -2.71
CA SER A 45 5.07 -11.15 -2.16
C SER A 45 6.36 -11.03 -1.36
N GLY A 46 7.14 -9.97 -1.60
CA GLY A 46 8.41 -9.69 -0.95
C GLY A 46 8.32 -8.74 0.25
N ARG A 47 9.41 -8.01 0.50
CA ARG A 47 9.55 -7.08 1.63
C ARG A 47 8.66 -5.83 1.51
N LEU A 48 8.20 -5.50 0.31
CA LEU A 48 7.39 -4.31 0.05
C LEU A 48 6.08 -4.32 0.85
N LEU A 49 5.43 -5.48 1.00
CA LEU A 49 4.20 -5.59 1.80
C LEU A 49 4.48 -5.26 3.27
N THR A 50 5.53 -5.82 3.86
CA THR A 50 5.91 -5.54 5.24
C THR A 50 6.22 -4.06 5.45
N ALA A 51 7.04 -3.46 4.58
CA ALA A 51 7.38 -2.04 4.65
C ALA A 51 6.14 -1.13 4.52
N LEU A 52 5.22 -1.48 3.62
CA LEU A 52 3.97 -0.76 3.46
C LEU A 52 3.07 -0.89 4.69
N LEU A 53 2.94 -2.08 5.29
CA LEU A 53 2.15 -2.28 6.50
C LEU A 53 2.74 -1.55 7.71
N GLU A 54 4.08 -1.54 7.86
CA GLU A 54 4.78 -0.74 8.88
C GLU A 54 4.44 0.74 8.74
N ALA A 55 4.65 1.31 7.55
CA ALA A 55 4.33 2.71 7.29
C ALA A 55 2.83 3.00 7.47
N THR A 56 1.95 2.08 7.06
CA THR A 56 0.49 2.23 7.20
C THR A 56 0.07 2.26 8.66
N TRP A 57 0.67 1.42 9.50
CA TRP A 57 0.43 1.43 10.94
C TRP A 57 0.86 2.77 11.56
N THR A 58 2.05 3.26 11.23
CA THR A 58 2.51 4.60 11.67
C THR A 58 1.54 5.71 11.27
N GLN A 59 1.02 5.67 10.04
CA GLN A 59 0.03 6.65 9.55
C GLN A 59 -1.30 6.58 10.31
N MET A 60 -1.76 5.37 10.67
CA MET A 60 -2.99 5.21 11.47
C MET A 60 -2.82 5.73 12.90
N LEU A 61 -1.68 5.43 13.54
CA LEU A 61 -1.34 5.94 14.87
C LEU A 61 -1.29 7.48 14.88
N GLY A 62 -0.64 8.08 13.88
CA GLY A 62 -0.53 9.55 13.79
C GLY A 62 -1.87 10.27 13.57
N LYS A 63 -2.87 9.59 12.98
CA LYS A 63 -4.19 10.18 12.69
C LYS A 63 -5.19 10.05 13.83
N THR A 64 -5.02 9.09 14.75
CA THR A 64 -5.96 8.91 15.86
C THR A 64 -5.41 9.51 17.15
N LYS A 65 -6.15 10.46 17.72
CA LYS A 65 -5.88 10.96 19.09
C LYS A 65 -6.75 10.29 20.15
N ARG A 66 -7.69 9.41 19.74
CA ARG A 66 -8.79 8.93 20.59
C ARG A 66 -8.90 7.41 20.68
N LEU A 67 -8.19 6.67 19.83
CA LEU A 67 -8.22 5.21 19.84
C LEU A 67 -6.91 4.66 20.37
N THR A 68 -7.02 3.61 21.19
CA THR A 68 -5.89 2.72 21.51
C THR A 68 -5.50 1.91 20.28
N GLU A 69 -4.37 1.21 20.34
CA GLU A 69 -3.96 0.27 19.29
C GLU A 69 -5.04 -0.80 19.04
N ASP A 70 -5.60 -1.38 20.10
CA ASP A 70 -6.70 -2.34 19.99
C ASP A 70 -7.94 -1.72 19.36
N GLY A 71 -8.32 -0.50 19.76
CA GLY A 71 -9.45 0.22 19.17
C GLY A 71 -9.25 0.52 17.68
N LEU A 72 -8.01 0.78 17.24
CA LEU A 72 -7.67 0.90 15.82
C LEU A 72 -7.82 -0.44 15.09
N LEU A 73 -7.34 -1.53 15.66
CA LEU A 73 -7.45 -2.87 15.06
C LEU A 73 -8.91 -3.31 14.94
N GLU A 74 -9.75 -3.02 15.95
CA GLU A 74 -11.19 -3.24 15.85
C GLU A 74 -11.83 -2.41 14.75
N LYS A 75 -11.41 -1.13 14.61
CA LYS A 75 -11.89 -0.28 13.52
C LYS A 75 -11.51 -0.86 12.16
N VAL A 76 -10.27 -1.33 11.99
CA VAL A 76 -9.83 -1.99 10.75
C VAL A 76 -10.66 -3.25 10.48
N ALA A 77 -10.88 -4.09 11.48
CA ALA A 77 -11.70 -5.30 11.36
C ALA A 77 -13.14 -4.95 10.95
N ALA A 78 -13.75 -3.93 11.57
CA ALA A 78 -15.10 -3.47 11.26
C ALA A 78 -15.21 -2.91 9.83
N THR A 79 -14.21 -2.14 9.38
CA THR A 79 -14.14 -1.64 8.00
C THR A 79 -14.02 -2.77 6.98
N LEU A 80 -13.23 -3.81 7.29
CA LEU A 80 -13.00 -4.93 6.38
C LEU A 80 -14.10 -5.98 6.38
N GLY A 81 -14.91 -6.09 7.45
CA GLY A 81 -15.98 -7.07 7.69
C GLY A 81 -16.49 -7.87 6.49
N ASP A 82 -17.68 -7.54 5.97
CA ASP A 82 -18.36 -8.39 4.97
C ASP A 82 -17.70 -8.35 3.58
N ARG A 83 -16.84 -7.36 3.32
CA ARG A 83 -16.26 -7.11 1.98
C ARG A 83 -14.79 -6.67 2.10
N PRO A 84 -13.90 -7.55 2.58
CA PRO A 84 -12.51 -7.19 2.85
C PRO A 84 -11.77 -6.78 1.56
N GLN A 85 -12.12 -7.44 0.45
CA GLN A 85 -11.58 -7.18 -0.89
C GLN A 85 -12.42 -6.18 -1.70
N ARG A 86 -13.30 -5.38 -1.07
CA ARG A 86 -13.93 -4.25 -1.77
C ARG A 86 -12.83 -3.37 -2.39
N PRO A 87 -12.88 -3.06 -3.70
CA PRO A 87 -11.87 -2.23 -4.34
C PRO A 87 -11.70 -0.89 -3.64
N GLY A 88 -10.46 -0.42 -3.57
CA GLY A 88 -10.16 0.91 -3.05
C GLY A 88 -10.63 2.02 -3.99
N LYS A 89 -10.55 3.27 -3.53
CA LYS A 89 -10.69 4.42 -4.43
C LYS A 89 -9.49 4.54 -5.36
N VAL A 90 -9.69 5.12 -6.55
CA VAL A 90 -8.56 5.54 -7.39
C VAL A 90 -7.95 6.80 -6.77
N ALA A 91 -6.65 6.77 -6.51
CA ALA A 91 -5.92 7.94 -6.03
C ALA A 91 -5.44 8.81 -7.21
N PRO A 92 -5.37 10.14 -7.04
CA PRO A 92 -4.78 11.01 -8.05
C PRO A 92 -3.29 10.70 -8.21
N THR A 93 -2.79 10.77 -9.44
CA THR A 93 -1.37 10.57 -9.73
C THR A 93 -0.56 11.75 -9.22
N THR A 94 0.18 11.55 -8.13
CA THR A 94 1.14 12.50 -7.56
C THR A 94 2.57 12.00 -7.77
N PRO A 95 3.61 12.83 -7.56
CA PRO A 95 4.99 12.36 -7.60
C PRO A 95 5.30 11.20 -6.64
N GLY A 96 4.68 11.17 -5.45
CA GLY A 96 4.87 10.08 -4.49
C GLY A 96 4.18 8.79 -4.93
N TRP A 97 2.96 8.87 -5.48
CA TRP A 97 2.32 7.71 -6.13
C TRP A 97 3.16 7.19 -7.29
N SER A 98 3.64 8.05 -8.19
CA SER A 98 4.51 7.63 -9.29
C SER A 98 5.78 6.93 -8.80
N ALA A 99 6.44 7.47 -7.76
CA ALA A 99 7.61 6.82 -7.17
C ALA A 99 7.28 5.44 -6.56
N PHE A 100 6.13 5.31 -5.89
CA PHE A 100 5.66 4.04 -5.36
C PHE A 100 5.36 3.02 -6.46
N LEU A 101 4.68 3.43 -7.54
CA LEU A 101 4.37 2.55 -8.67
C LEU A 101 5.63 2.02 -9.34
N VAL A 102 6.68 2.84 -9.46
CA VAL A 102 7.99 2.38 -9.94
C VAL A 102 8.61 1.35 -8.99
N MET A 103 8.46 1.48 -7.67
CA MET A 103 8.90 0.44 -6.73
C MET A 103 8.14 -0.87 -6.94
N VAL A 104 6.81 -0.80 -7.16
CA VAL A 104 5.99 -1.97 -7.48
C VAL A 104 6.50 -2.64 -8.74
N ASP A 105 6.79 -1.88 -9.80
CA ASP A 105 7.31 -2.43 -11.05
C ASP A 105 8.69 -3.06 -10.89
N LEU A 106 9.56 -2.49 -10.03
CA LEU A 106 10.85 -3.08 -9.72
C LEU A 106 10.71 -4.44 -9.04
N GLU A 107 9.83 -4.52 -8.04
CA GLU A 107 9.55 -5.76 -7.30
C GLU A 107 8.78 -6.79 -8.17
N ALA A 108 7.95 -6.33 -9.11
CA ALA A 108 7.27 -7.17 -10.09
C ALA A 108 8.18 -7.62 -11.25
N GLY A 109 9.38 -7.04 -11.37
CA GLY A 109 10.29 -7.33 -12.49
C GLY A 109 9.87 -6.72 -13.83
N THR A 110 8.98 -5.72 -13.82
CA THR A 110 8.44 -5.04 -15.01
C THR A 110 9.08 -3.68 -15.27
N ALA A 111 9.88 -3.15 -14.33
CA ALA A 111 10.58 -1.89 -14.49
C ALA A 111 11.76 -1.99 -15.49
N SER A 112 12.00 -0.89 -16.22
CA SER A 112 13.19 -0.77 -17.08
C SER A 112 14.49 -0.61 -16.27
N ASP A 113 15.62 -0.94 -16.89
CA ASP A 113 16.96 -0.71 -16.30
C ASP A 113 17.21 0.78 -15.99
N ALA A 114 16.67 1.68 -16.81
CA ALA A 114 16.77 3.11 -16.56
C ALA A 114 16.02 3.52 -15.29
N ALA A 115 14.80 3.00 -15.10
CA ALA A 115 14.02 3.23 -13.88
C ALA A 115 14.73 2.66 -12.64
N ARG A 116 15.33 1.47 -12.76
CA ARG A 116 16.13 0.86 -11.69
C ARG A 116 17.28 1.77 -11.25
N ARG A 117 18.10 2.24 -12.20
CA ARG A 117 19.24 3.14 -11.90
C ARG A 117 18.79 4.43 -11.23
N VAL A 118 17.66 5.00 -11.66
CA VAL A 118 17.10 6.20 -11.03
C VAL A 118 16.74 5.92 -9.57
N MET A 119 16.09 4.80 -9.29
CA MET A 119 15.64 4.44 -7.94
C MET A 119 16.78 4.04 -7.00
N GLU A 120 17.91 3.56 -7.53
CA GLU A 120 19.12 3.25 -6.76
C GLU A 120 19.87 4.51 -6.30
N SER A 121 19.68 5.65 -6.96
CA SER A 121 20.27 6.93 -6.55
C SER A 121 19.75 7.42 -5.20
N ASP A 122 20.50 8.31 -4.52
CA ASP A 122 20.07 8.90 -3.24
C ASP A 122 18.73 9.62 -3.34
N GLU A 123 18.54 10.36 -4.43
CA GLU A 123 17.29 11.08 -4.69
C GLU A 123 16.15 10.11 -4.99
N GLY A 124 16.43 9.04 -5.76
CA GLY A 124 15.48 7.95 -6.00
C GLY A 124 15.02 7.27 -4.71
N ARG A 125 15.96 6.96 -3.82
CA ARG A 125 15.67 6.38 -2.50
C ARG A 125 14.84 7.31 -1.60
N LYS A 126 15.09 8.62 -1.64
CA LYS A 126 14.26 9.60 -0.91
C LYS A 126 12.83 9.64 -1.47
N ARG A 127 12.68 9.67 -2.79
CA ARG A 127 11.36 9.64 -3.45
C ARG A 127 10.61 8.34 -3.19
N ALA A 128 11.32 7.21 -3.19
CA ALA A 128 10.79 5.91 -2.84
C ALA A 128 10.20 5.91 -1.41
N ALA A 129 10.96 6.43 -0.44
CA ALA A 129 10.50 6.54 0.94
C ALA A 129 9.29 7.49 1.09
N ALA A 130 9.31 8.63 0.40
CA ALA A 130 8.17 9.56 0.39
C ALA A 130 6.93 8.93 -0.25
N GLY A 131 7.08 8.21 -1.36
CA GLY A 131 6.01 7.48 -2.04
C GLY A 131 5.44 6.38 -1.16
N LEU A 132 6.28 5.60 -0.49
CA LEU A 132 5.84 4.60 0.48
C LEU A 132 4.97 5.22 1.59
N ALA A 133 5.41 6.35 2.15
CA ALA A 133 4.68 7.06 3.20
C ALA A 133 3.34 7.61 2.70
N GLU A 134 3.29 8.16 1.49
CA GLU A 134 2.06 8.67 0.87
C GLU A 134 1.04 7.55 0.63
N VAL A 135 1.47 6.45 0.00
CA VAL A 135 0.60 5.30 -0.29
C VAL A 135 0.16 4.60 1.00
N ALA A 136 1.02 4.53 2.01
CA ALA A 136 0.65 4.10 3.35
C ALA A 136 -0.44 4.98 3.97
N GLY A 137 -0.37 6.30 3.78
CA GLY A 137 -1.38 7.24 4.24
C GLY A 137 -2.74 7.05 3.56
N PHE A 138 -2.72 6.71 2.27
CA PHE A 138 -3.91 6.30 1.52
C PHE A 138 -4.47 4.97 2.04
N LEU A 139 -3.63 3.94 2.18
CA LEU A 139 -4.05 2.62 2.65
C LEU A 139 -4.63 2.70 4.06
N ALA A 140 -4.03 3.49 4.95
CA ALA A 140 -4.54 3.76 6.29
C ALA A 140 -5.97 4.33 6.26
N THR A 141 -6.25 5.23 5.31
CA THR A 141 -7.60 5.79 5.11
C THR A 141 -8.56 4.72 4.62
N GLU A 142 -8.18 3.91 3.64
CA GLU A 142 -9.05 2.86 3.11
C GLU A 142 -9.32 1.72 4.10
N LEU A 143 -8.34 1.38 4.96
CA LEU A 143 -8.47 0.37 6.01
C LEU A 143 -9.30 0.85 7.22
N THR A 144 -9.48 2.16 7.38
CA THR A 144 -10.24 2.73 8.51
C THR A 144 -11.42 3.59 8.06
N ARG A 145 -11.81 3.47 6.79
CA ARG A 145 -12.97 4.18 6.25
C ARG A 145 -14.24 3.64 6.91
N GLY A 146 -15.13 4.54 7.33
CA GLY A 146 -16.47 4.13 7.78
C GLY A 146 -17.21 3.36 6.67
N LYS A 147 -18.16 2.50 7.08
CA LYS A 147 -19.10 1.88 6.14
C LYS A 147 -19.86 2.95 5.35
#